data_AF-G3NH80-F1
#
_entry.id   AF-G3NH80-F1
#
_cell.length_a   1.000
_cell.length_b   1.000
_cell.length_c   1.000
_cell.angle_alpha   90.00
_cell.angle_beta   90.00
_cell.angle_gamma   90.00
#
_symmetry.space_group_name_H-M   'P 1'
#
loop_
_entity.id
_entity.type
_entity.pdbx_description
1 polymer ?
#
loop_
_entity_poly.entity_id
_entity_poly.type
_entity_poly.pdbx_seq_one_letter_code
_entity_poly.pdbx_strand_id
1 'polypeptide(L)'
;TPAEIASYYQHYVSQMSLEQNFACGTAVTSVTRQPGGLEGSPPCWRVTGLQRREREELGGTANQRKPPKNGCAVSEEVPFSFYAHNVVLATGTHDIPARLGVEGESLPYVCHSFWELEAAISRGELDQSSDPVLVVGAGLTAADAVLAAHHLNTPVYHAFRRSVSDPGLIFNQLPKLLYPEYHKVHQMMTQQQYQPDPPPQEHAHSSYLSFPRYRVAAFRPDRKCVLESDLGQRTVVQISKALVLIGAHPNLSFLADNGRSLGVNPEEPITCRRNPVEVHPFTNRVVAADGPGLYAMGPLVGENFVRFLKGGALAIASDLAKTQRERGGQGGVL
;
A
#
# COMPACT_ATOMS: atom_id res chain seq x y z
N THR A 1 9.86 -11.07 -9.70
CA THR A 1 9.59 -9.62 -9.52
C THR A 1 8.18 -9.40 -8.99
N PRO A 2 7.81 -8.23 -8.45
CA PRO A 2 6.43 -7.93 -8.06
C PRO A 2 5.41 -8.13 -9.19
N ALA A 3 5.78 -7.81 -10.43
CA ALA A 3 4.95 -8.01 -11.62
C ALA A 3 4.64 -9.50 -11.90
N GLU A 4 5.63 -10.39 -11.75
CA GLU A 4 5.42 -11.84 -11.89
C GLU A 4 4.47 -12.38 -10.82
N ILE A 5 4.60 -11.91 -9.57
CA ILE A 5 3.72 -12.29 -8.48
C ILE A 5 2.29 -11.80 -8.75
N ALA A 6 2.13 -10.55 -9.20
CA ALA A 6 0.84 -10.00 -9.58
C ALA A 6 0.17 -10.81 -10.71
N SER A 7 0.94 -11.15 -11.75
CA SER A 7 0.49 -12.00 -12.86
C SER A 7 0.05 -13.39 -12.38
N TYR A 8 0.81 -14.01 -11.47
CA TYR A 8 0.43 -15.29 -10.86
C TYR A 8 -0.94 -15.23 -10.17
N TYR A 9 -1.19 -14.20 -9.35
CA TYR A 9 -2.48 -14.06 -8.66
C TYR A 9 -3.64 -13.74 -9.62
N GLN A 10 -3.40 -12.90 -10.63
CA GLN A 10 -4.39 -12.61 -11.67
C GLN A 10 -4.74 -13.88 -12.46
N HIS A 11 -3.73 -14.66 -12.84
CA HIS A 11 -3.93 -15.93 -13.54
C HIS A 11 -4.67 -16.94 -12.67
N TYR A 12 -4.38 -17.00 -11.36
CA TYR A 12 -5.09 -17.87 -10.42
C TYR A 12 -6.59 -17.60 -10.37
N VAL A 13 -7.00 -16.32 -10.31
CA VAL A 13 -8.42 -15.94 -10.36
C VAL A 13 -9.09 -16.51 -11.60
N SER A 14 -8.41 -16.43 -12.75
CA SER A 14 -8.96 -16.89 -14.02
C SER A 14 -9.00 -18.41 -14.17
N GLN A 15 -7.91 -19.09 -13.80
CA GLN A 15 -7.87 -20.55 -13.80
C GLN A 15 -8.93 -21.18 -12.88
N MET A 16 -9.25 -20.51 -11.77
CA MET A 16 -10.25 -20.98 -10.81
C MET A 16 -11.67 -20.53 -11.14
N SER A 17 -11.88 -19.78 -12.24
CA SER A 17 -13.19 -19.22 -12.61
C SER A 17 -13.82 -18.48 -11.42
N LEU A 18 -13.10 -17.49 -10.88
CA LEU A 18 -13.54 -16.68 -9.75
C LEU A 18 -14.00 -15.28 -10.18
N GLU A 19 -13.77 -14.89 -11.43
CA GLU A 19 -14.05 -13.56 -11.98
C GLU A 19 -15.49 -13.09 -11.76
N GLN A 20 -16.46 -14.00 -11.84
CA GLN A 20 -17.87 -13.71 -11.63
C GLN A 20 -18.20 -13.22 -10.21
N ASN A 21 -17.30 -13.44 -9.25
CA ASN A 21 -17.45 -12.96 -7.88
C ASN A 21 -16.88 -11.54 -7.70
N PHE A 22 -16.28 -10.94 -8.73
CA PHE A 22 -15.70 -9.59 -8.68
C PHE A 22 -16.59 -8.58 -9.38
N ALA A 23 -16.98 -7.53 -8.66
CA ALA A 23 -17.60 -6.34 -9.24
C ALA A 23 -16.53 -5.27 -9.51
N CYS A 24 -15.73 -5.45 -10.56
CA CYS A 24 -14.67 -4.50 -10.94
C CYS A 24 -15.24 -3.09 -11.21
N GLY A 25 -14.42 -2.05 -11.00
CA GLY A 25 -14.85 -0.65 -11.15
C GLY A 25 -15.78 -0.16 -10.05
N THR A 26 -15.90 -0.90 -8.94
CA THR A 26 -16.77 -0.55 -7.81
C THR A 26 -15.94 -0.05 -6.63
N ALA A 27 -16.30 1.12 -6.09
CA ALA A 27 -15.71 1.71 -4.90
C ALA A 27 -16.73 1.74 -3.76
N VAL A 28 -16.43 1.07 -2.65
CA VAL A 28 -17.24 1.11 -1.43
C VAL A 28 -17.00 2.46 -0.73
N THR A 29 -18.07 3.20 -0.43
CA THR A 29 -17.99 4.51 0.24
C THR A 29 -18.60 4.50 1.64
N SER A 30 -19.40 3.49 2.00
CA SER A 30 -19.86 3.33 3.39
C SER A 30 -20.19 1.88 3.72
N VAL A 31 -19.77 1.43 4.90
CA VAL A 31 -20.16 0.17 5.54
C VAL A 31 -20.70 0.50 6.93
N THR A 32 -21.98 0.24 7.15
CA THR A 32 -22.66 0.57 8.42
C THR A 32 -23.47 -0.60 8.93
N ARG A 33 -23.49 -0.77 10.25
CA ARG A 33 -24.35 -1.76 10.87
C ARG A 33 -25.80 -1.29 10.82
N GLN A 34 -26.69 -2.21 10.45
CA GLN A 34 -28.13 -2.01 10.54
C GLN A 34 -28.68 -2.88 11.68
N PRO A 35 -29.49 -2.30 12.58
CA PRO A 35 -30.18 -3.08 13.59
C PRO A 35 -31.16 -4.05 12.92
N GLY A 36 -31.51 -5.12 13.63
CA GLY A 36 -32.58 -6.00 13.17
C GLY A 36 -33.89 -5.22 13.07
N GLY A 37 -34.64 -5.44 11.99
CA GLY A 37 -35.96 -4.83 11.81
C GLY A 37 -36.98 -5.31 12.85
N LEU A 38 -38.06 -4.55 13.01
CA LEU A 38 -39.17 -4.85 13.94
C LEU A 38 -39.83 -6.22 13.70
N GLU A 39 -39.67 -6.80 12.51
CA GLU A 39 -40.18 -8.13 12.12
C GLU A 39 -39.21 -9.29 12.45
N GLY A 40 -38.19 -9.09 13.29
CA GLY A 40 -37.27 -10.16 13.71
C GLY A 40 -36.19 -10.52 12.69
N SER A 41 -36.05 -9.73 11.61
CA SER A 41 -34.93 -9.85 10.68
C SER A 41 -33.58 -9.67 11.39
N PRO A 42 -32.58 -10.55 11.17
CA PRO A 42 -31.32 -10.48 11.88
C PRO A 42 -30.52 -9.22 11.49
N PRO A 43 -29.75 -8.63 12.43
CA PRO A 43 -28.97 -7.43 12.16
C PRO A 43 -27.92 -7.72 11.07
N CYS A 44 -27.80 -6.83 10.10
CA CYS A 44 -26.93 -6.99 8.92
C CYS A 44 -26.07 -5.75 8.67
N TRP A 45 -25.18 -5.83 7.68
CA TRP A 45 -24.33 -4.73 7.24
C TRP A 45 -24.91 -4.12 5.97
N ARG A 46 -25.11 -2.80 5.95
CA ARG A 46 -25.42 -2.05 4.74
C ARG A 46 -24.11 -1.58 4.11
N VAL A 47 -23.90 -1.96 2.86
CA VAL A 47 -22.74 -1.56 2.04
C VAL A 47 -23.24 -0.68 0.91
N THR A 48 -22.65 0.50 0.78
CA THR A 48 -22.97 1.46 -0.28
C THR A 48 -21.71 1.96 -0.96
N GLY A 49 -21.84 2.43 -2.19
CA GLY A 49 -20.71 2.92 -2.96
C GLY A 49 -21.09 3.38 -4.35
N LEU A 50 -20.07 3.51 -5.20
CA LEU A 50 -20.18 3.93 -6.59
C LEU A 50 -19.64 2.83 -7.49
N GLN A 51 -20.35 2.54 -8.58
CA GLN A 51 -19.91 1.64 -9.63
C GLN A 51 -19.70 2.43 -10.92
N ARG A 52 -18.48 2.36 -11.45
CA ARG A 52 -18.14 2.92 -12.75
C ARG A 52 -18.74 2.06 -13.85
N ARG A 53 -19.59 2.65 -14.69
CA ARG A 53 -20.11 2.02 -15.90
C ARG A 53 -19.58 2.75 -17.13
N GLU A 54 -19.05 1.98 -18.07
CA GLU A 54 -18.77 2.50 -19.39
C GLU A 54 -20.10 2.61 -20.14
N ARG A 55 -20.46 3.82 -20.55
CA ARG A 55 -21.63 4.06 -21.39
C ARG A 55 -21.23 3.76 -22.83
N GLU A 56 -21.71 2.65 -23.38
CA GLU A 56 -21.80 2.56 -24.84
C GLU A 56 -22.86 3.58 -25.28
N GLU A 57 -22.47 4.57 -26.08
CA GLU A 57 -23.44 5.43 -26.76
C GLU A 57 -24.27 4.58 -27.75
N LEU A 58 -25.39 4.02 -27.29
CA LEU A 58 -26.46 3.63 -28.20
C LEU A 58 -27.09 4.91 -28.78
N GLY A 59 -26.50 5.40 -29.87
CA GLY A 59 -26.96 6.61 -30.54
C GLY A 59 -26.41 6.76 -31.95
N GLY A 60 -26.87 5.95 -32.90
CA GLY A 60 -26.64 6.19 -34.32
C GLY A 60 -27.06 5.05 -35.21
N THR A 61 -28.24 5.19 -35.82
CA THR A 61 -28.78 4.35 -36.89
C THR A 61 -27.70 3.79 -37.82
N ALA A 62 -27.83 2.50 -38.16
CA ALA A 62 -27.06 1.80 -39.17
C ALA A 62 -26.97 2.60 -40.48
N ASN A 63 -25.89 3.35 -40.67
CA ASN A 63 -25.21 3.52 -41.95
C ASN A 63 -23.93 4.35 -41.79
N GLN A 64 -22.80 3.69 -42.05
CA GLN A 64 -21.56 4.26 -42.56
C GLN A 64 -21.05 5.57 -41.90
N ARG A 65 -20.02 5.46 -41.06
CA ARG A 65 -18.70 6.11 -41.24
C ARG A 65 -17.80 5.85 -40.04
N LYS A 66 -16.52 5.63 -40.35
CA LYS A 66 -15.30 5.58 -39.51
C LYS A 66 -15.47 5.86 -38.01
N PRO A 67 -14.84 5.05 -37.13
CA PRO A 67 -14.78 5.39 -35.70
C PRO A 67 -14.06 6.74 -35.52
N PRO A 68 -14.60 7.68 -34.73
CA PRO A 68 -13.91 8.91 -34.39
C PRO A 68 -12.66 8.59 -33.56
N LYS A 69 -11.53 9.21 -33.91
CA LYS A 69 -10.22 8.97 -33.26
C LYS A 69 -10.09 9.52 -31.83
N ASN A 70 -11.14 10.12 -31.26
CA ASN A 70 -11.14 10.69 -29.91
C ASN A 70 -12.43 10.28 -29.17
N GLY A 71 -12.57 9.00 -28.80
CA GLY A 71 -13.66 8.54 -27.95
C GLY A 71 -13.36 8.85 -26.49
N CYS A 72 -13.79 10.00 -25.99
CA CYS A 72 -13.85 10.24 -24.54
C CYS A 72 -15.05 9.44 -24.02
N ALA A 73 -14.82 8.19 -23.61
CA ALA A 73 -15.84 7.40 -22.93
C ALA A 73 -16.24 8.17 -21.66
N VAL A 74 -17.44 8.76 -21.66
CA VAL A 74 -17.98 9.40 -20.46
C VAL A 74 -18.32 8.28 -19.50
N SER A 75 -17.44 8.09 -18.53
CA SER A 75 -17.63 7.11 -17.48
C SER A 75 -18.69 7.62 -16.52
N GLU A 76 -19.80 6.90 -16.39
CA GLU A 76 -20.89 7.26 -15.48
C GLU A 76 -20.69 6.51 -14.16
N GLU A 77 -20.70 7.23 -13.04
CA GLU A 77 -20.65 6.64 -11.71
C GLU A 77 -22.08 6.45 -11.17
N VAL A 78 -22.50 5.19 -11.03
CA VAL A 78 -23.84 4.84 -10.57
C VAL A 78 -23.78 4.40 -9.09
N PRO A 79 -24.59 4.97 -8.20
CA PRO A 79 -24.62 4.54 -6.81
C PRO A 79 -25.20 3.13 -6.67
N PHE A 80 -24.65 2.36 -5.73
CA PHE A 80 -25.20 1.06 -5.33
C PHE A 80 -25.41 0.98 -3.82
N SER A 81 -26.33 0.11 -3.41
CA SER A 81 -26.58 -0.21 -2.01
C SER A 81 -27.07 -1.66 -1.90
N PHE A 82 -26.47 -2.44 -1.01
CA PHE A 82 -26.95 -3.78 -0.69
C PHE A 82 -26.73 -4.13 0.80
N TYR A 83 -27.38 -5.20 1.24
CA TYR A 83 -27.23 -5.73 2.59
C TYR A 83 -26.45 -7.05 2.56
N ALA A 84 -25.54 -7.19 3.51
CA ALA A 84 -24.74 -8.40 3.68
C ALA A 84 -24.79 -8.86 5.14
N HIS A 85 -24.92 -10.17 5.34
CA HIS A 85 -24.80 -10.74 6.69
C HIS A 85 -23.35 -10.74 7.19
N ASN A 86 -22.40 -10.88 6.26
CA ASN A 86 -20.98 -10.92 6.57
C ASN A 86 -20.21 -9.99 5.63
N VAL A 87 -19.25 -9.25 6.18
CA VAL A 87 -18.35 -8.33 5.49
C VAL A 87 -16.91 -8.66 5.88
N VAL A 88 -16.02 -8.74 4.88
CA VAL A 88 -14.58 -8.94 5.09
C VAL A 88 -13.85 -7.68 4.64
N LEU A 89 -13.11 -7.06 5.56
CA LEU A 89 -12.21 -5.95 5.26
C LEU A 89 -10.87 -6.51 4.76
N ALA A 90 -10.63 -6.36 3.46
CA ALA A 90 -9.41 -6.81 2.78
C ALA A 90 -8.83 -5.71 1.87
N THR A 91 -8.87 -4.46 2.32
CA THR A 91 -8.53 -3.27 1.51
C THR A 91 -7.04 -2.92 1.50
N GLY A 92 -6.20 -3.67 2.24
CA GLY A 92 -4.78 -3.35 2.34
C GLY A 92 -4.49 -2.10 3.18
N THR A 93 -3.26 -1.59 3.08
CA THR A 93 -2.76 -0.48 3.93
C THR A 93 -1.84 0.49 3.18
N HIS A 94 -1.81 0.41 1.84
CA HIS A 94 -0.89 1.17 0.99
C HIS A 94 -1.58 2.31 0.22
N ASP A 95 -2.80 2.69 0.62
CA ASP A 95 -3.63 3.64 -0.11
C ASP A 95 -3.15 5.09 0.04
N ILE A 96 -2.79 5.50 1.26
CA ILE A 96 -2.43 6.89 1.58
C ILE A 96 -0.96 6.92 2.00
N PRO A 97 -0.02 7.34 1.15
CA PRO A 97 1.38 7.31 1.51
C PRO A 97 1.68 8.31 2.63
N ALA A 98 2.52 7.91 3.59
CA ALA A 98 2.92 8.79 4.69
C ALA A 98 3.76 9.98 4.16
N ARG A 99 3.58 11.13 4.79
CA ARG A 99 4.25 12.39 4.42
C ARG A 99 5.27 12.79 5.49
N LEU A 100 6.35 13.43 5.06
CA LEU A 100 7.39 13.98 5.94
C LEU A 100 6.91 15.24 6.65
N GLY A 101 6.02 16.02 6.01
CA GLY A 101 5.54 17.31 6.51
C GLY A 101 6.59 18.41 6.42
N VAL A 102 7.47 18.35 5.43
CA VAL A 102 8.59 19.30 5.24
C VAL A 102 8.34 20.26 4.10
N GLU A 103 9.02 21.41 4.12
CA GLU A 103 8.95 22.39 3.03
C GLU A 103 9.35 21.76 1.68
N GLY A 104 8.58 22.04 0.64
CA GLY A 104 8.83 21.57 -0.72
C GLY A 104 8.48 20.10 -0.99
N GLU A 105 7.88 19.37 -0.05
CA GLU A 105 7.47 17.98 -0.27
C GLU A 105 6.41 17.82 -1.38
N SER A 106 5.70 18.89 -1.74
CA SER A 106 4.74 18.92 -2.84
C SER A 106 5.35 19.26 -4.21
N LEU A 107 6.68 19.44 -4.30
CA LEU A 107 7.34 19.73 -5.57
C LEU A 107 7.24 18.53 -6.54
N PRO A 108 7.11 18.75 -7.86
CA PRO A 108 6.82 17.69 -8.83
C PRO A 108 7.86 16.55 -8.94
N TYR A 109 9.08 16.77 -8.46
CA TYR A 109 10.13 15.76 -8.47
C TYR A 109 10.16 14.92 -7.17
N VAL A 110 9.28 15.20 -6.21
CA VAL A 110 9.12 14.43 -4.97
C VAL A 110 7.93 13.48 -5.14
N CYS A 111 8.22 12.19 -5.07
CA CYS A 111 7.28 11.10 -5.26
C CYS A 111 7.11 10.31 -3.96
N HIS A 112 5.96 9.66 -3.77
CA HIS A 112 5.63 8.91 -2.55
C HIS A 112 5.24 7.46 -2.83
N SER A 113 5.28 7.04 -4.10
CA SER A 113 5.00 5.68 -4.51
C SER A 113 6.14 5.11 -5.36
N PHE A 114 6.32 3.79 -5.25
CA PHE A 114 7.26 3.07 -6.09
C PHE A 114 6.83 3.09 -7.58
N TRP A 115 5.52 3.16 -7.85
CA TRP A 115 4.99 3.24 -9.22
C TRP A 115 5.40 4.52 -9.95
N GLU A 116 5.55 5.64 -9.24
CA GLU A 116 6.08 6.86 -9.84
C GLU A 116 7.55 6.71 -10.27
N LEU A 117 8.34 5.90 -9.55
CA LEU A 117 9.70 5.55 -9.96
C LEU A 117 9.68 4.69 -11.22
N GLU A 118 8.91 3.60 -11.24
CA GLU A 118 8.81 2.72 -12.41
C GLU A 118 8.32 3.49 -13.65
N ALA A 119 7.37 4.40 -13.46
CA ALA A 119 6.88 5.25 -14.54
C ALA A 119 7.96 6.23 -15.03
N ALA A 120 8.77 6.81 -14.13
CA ALA A 120 9.89 7.68 -14.51
C ALA A 120 10.99 6.90 -15.28
N ILE A 121 11.30 5.69 -14.82
CA ILE A 121 12.21 4.77 -15.50
C ILE A 121 11.68 4.44 -16.91
N SER A 122 10.40 4.09 -17.01
CA SER A 122 9.77 3.72 -18.29
C SER A 122 9.73 4.88 -19.29
N ARG A 123 9.69 6.12 -18.80
CA ARG A 123 9.77 7.34 -19.63
C ARG A 123 11.21 7.75 -19.97
N GLY A 124 12.22 7.03 -19.46
CA GLY A 124 13.63 7.36 -19.69
C GLY A 124 14.08 8.63 -18.98
N GLU A 125 13.44 9.01 -17.86
CA GLU A 125 13.82 10.21 -17.09
C GLU A 125 15.09 10.02 -16.26
N LEU A 126 15.56 8.77 -16.09
CA LEU A 126 16.66 8.39 -15.22
C LEU A 126 17.64 7.49 -15.97
N ASP A 127 18.91 7.85 -15.91
CA ASP A 127 20.02 7.08 -16.48
C ASP A 127 21.29 7.21 -15.60
N GLN A 128 22.42 6.71 -16.10
CA GLN A 128 23.72 6.77 -15.41
C GLN A 128 24.34 8.17 -15.33
N SER A 129 23.90 9.11 -16.17
CA SER A 129 24.41 10.48 -16.25
C SER A 129 23.57 11.49 -15.45
N SER A 130 22.42 11.04 -14.98
CA SER A 130 21.47 11.83 -14.20
C SER A 130 22.04 12.18 -12.83
N ASP A 131 21.62 13.33 -12.29
CA ASP A 131 21.81 13.63 -10.87
C ASP A 131 21.24 12.48 -10.01
N PRO A 132 21.79 12.22 -8.81
CA PRO A 132 21.35 11.10 -7.99
C PRO A 132 19.86 11.13 -7.64
N VAL A 133 19.24 9.95 -7.58
CA VAL A 133 17.89 9.78 -7.04
C VAL A 133 18.00 9.63 -5.53
N LEU A 134 17.24 10.45 -4.78
CA LEU A 134 17.15 10.34 -3.33
C LEU A 134 16.05 9.37 -2.93
N VAL A 135 16.39 8.26 -2.29
CA VAL A 135 15.46 7.36 -1.62
C VAL A 135 15.43 7.66 -0.13
N VAL A 136 14.25 7.92 0.42
CA VAL A 136 14.02 8.23 1.84
C VAL A 136 13.21 7.10 2.49
N GLY A 137 13.78 6.43 3.48
CA GLY A 137 13.14 5.32 4.18
C GLY A 137 14.09 4.13 4.34
N ALA A 138 13.70 3.15 5.16
CA ALA A 138 14.49 1.93 5.40
C ALA A 138 13.60 0.67 5.45
N GLY A 139 12.49 0.70 4.71
CA GLY A 139 11.59 -0.45 4.52
C GLY A 139 11.90 -1.23 3.25
N LEU A 140 11.13 -2.29 2.98
CA LEU A 140 11.29 -3.12 1.78
C LEU A 140 11.09 -2.30 0.50
N THR A 141 10.06 -1.47 0.43
CA THR A 141 9.80 -0.61 -0.75
C THR A 141 10.95 0.37 -1.03
N ALA A 142 11.61 0.89 0.01
CA ALA A 142 12.81 1.72 -0.16
C ALA A 142 13.98 0.88 -0.71
N ALA A 143 14.15 -0.35 -0.23
CA ALA A 143 15.16 -1.26 -0.76
C ALA A 143 14.89 -1.63 -2.23
N ASP A 144 13.63 -1.87 -2.59
CA ASP A 144 13.22 -2.10 -3.99
C ASP A 144 13.55 -0.90 -4.87
N ALA A 145 13.30 0.33 -4.40
CA ALA A 145 13.66 1.55 -5.12
C ALA A 145 15.17 1.69 -5.32
N VAL A 146 15.97 1.39 -4.29
CA VAL A 146 17.43 1.37 -4.39
C VAL A 146 17.88 0.35 -5.44
N LEU A 147 17.34 -0.88 -5.40
CA LEU A 147 17.69 -1.94 -6.35
C LEU A 147 17.27 -1.56 -7.78
N ALA A 148 16.07 -1.01 -7.97
CA ALA A 148 15.57 -0.59 -9.28
C ALA A 148 16.45 0.50 -9.91
N ALA A 149 16.80 1.54 -9.15
CA ALA A 149 17.71 2.59 -9.62
C ALA A 149 19.13 2.06 -9.86
N HIS A 150 19.64 1.20 -8.97
CA HIS A 150 20.97 0.61 -9.11
C HIS A 150 21.08 -0.30 -10.35
N HIS A 151 20.03 -1.06 -10.72
CA HIS A 151 20.04 -1.86 -11.95
C HIS A 151 20.15 -1.04 -13.23
N LEU A 152 19.76 0.24 -13.20
CA LEU A 152 19.90 1.18 -14.32
C LEU A 152 21.21 1.96 -14.28
N ASN A 153 22.09 1.66 -13.31
CA ASN A 153 23.29 2.42 -12.99
C ASN A 153 23.01 3.90 -12.66
N THR A 154 21.77 4.24 -12.27
CA THR A 154 21.44 5.59 -11.82
C THR A 154 22.04 5.81 -10.42
N PRO A 155 22.76 6.92 -10.18
CA PRO A 155 23.31 7.21 -8.86
C PRO A 155 22.21 7.32 -7.80
N VAL A 156 22.44 6.78 -6.60
CA VAL A 156 21.45 6.75 -5.52
C VAL A 156 21.98 7.39 -4.25
N TYR A 157 21.22 8.34 -3.71
CA TYR A 157 21.34 8.76 -2.32
C TYR A 157 20.28 8.07 -1.49
N HIS A 158 20.66 7.40 -0.40
CA HIS A 158 19.73 6.66 0.45
C HIS A 158 19.74 7.20 1.87
N ALA A 159 18.72 7.98 2.23
CA ALA A 159 18.61 8.63 3.54
C ALA A 159 17.58 7.94 4.43
N PHE A 160 17.95 7.72 5.70
CA PHE A 160 17.05 7.11 6.67
C PHE A 160 17.37 7.53 8.10
N ARG A 161 16.31 7.66 8.91
CA ARG A 161 16.39 8.18 10.28
C ARG A 161 17.07 7.24 11.28
N ARG A 162 17.19 5.96 10.96
CA ARG A 162 17.73 4.92 11.86
C ARG A 162 19.23 4.75 11.68
N SER A 163 19.87 4.20 12.70
CA SER A 163 21.25 3.69 12.57
C SER A 163 21.24 2.44 11.67
N VAL A 164 22.32 2.20 10.91
CA VAL A 164 22.47 0.93 10.16
C VAL A 164 22.54 -0.27 11.12
N SER A 165 23.03 -0.05 12.34
CA SER A 165 23.10 -1.04 13.41
C SER A 165 21.79 -1.22 14.20
N ASP A 166 20.69 -0.55 13.81
CA ASP A 166 19.41 -0.64 14.53
C ASP A 166 18.80 -2.04 14.36
N PRO A 167 18.57 -2.81 15.46
CA PRO A 167 18.02 -4.17 15.38
C PRO A 167 16.59 -4.19 14.83
N GLY A 168 15.87 -3.08 14.89
CA GLY A 168 14.52 -2.92 14.36
C GLY A 168 14.46 -2.72 12.84
N LEU A 169 15.59 -2.63 12.13
CA LEU A 169 15.60 -2.60 10.67
C LEU A 169 15.05 -3.92 10.10
N ILE A 170 14.21 -3.81 9.07
CA ILE A 170 13.57 -4.98 8.46
C ILE A 170 14.61 -5.96 7.88
N PHE A 171 15.76 -5.45 7.44
CA PHE A 171 16.87 -6.26 6.91
C PHE A 171 17.41 -7.28 7.91
N ASN A 172 17.35 -6.98 9.21
CA ASN A 172 17.81 -7.89 10.27
C ASN A 172 16.79 -8.99 10.60
N GLN A 173 15.56 -8.88 10.09
CA GLN A 173 14.45 -9.80 10.35
C GLN A 173 14.18 -10.76 9.18
N LEU A 174 14.84 -10.54 8.04
CA LEU A 174 14.67 -11.32 6.82
C LEU A 174 15.69 -12.46 6.78
N PRO A 175 15.29 -13.70 6.49
CA PRO A 175 16.26 -14.78 6.26
C PRO A 175 17.11 -14.52 5.02
N LYS A 176 18.44 -14.47 5.17
CA LYS A 176 19.39 -14.20 4.08
C LYS A 176 19.27 -15.13 2.87
N LEU A 177 18.96 -16.40 3.12
CA LEU A 177 18.77 -17.38 2.06
C LEU A 177 17.56 -17.08 1.17
N LEU A 178 16.49 -16.53 1.76
CA LEU A 178 15.24 -16.23 1.04
C LEU A 178 15.25 -14.86 0.38
N TYR A 179 16.06 -13.93 0.90
CA TYR A 179 16.08 -12.53 0.48
C TYR A 179 17.51 -11.97 0.34
N PRO A 180 18.38 -12.58 -0.50
CA PRO A 180 19.77 -12.16 -0.65
C PRO A 180 19.91 -10.71 -1.17
N GLU A 181 18.99 -10.25 -2.02
CA GLU A 181 18.96 -8.91 -2.60
C GLU A 181 18.80 -7.81 -1.54
N TYR A 182 17.92 -8.00 -0.56
CA TYR A 182 17.76 -7.02 0.52
C TYR A 182 18.96 -6.99 1.48
N HIS A 183 19.66 -8.12 1.63
CA HIS A 183 20.92 -8.15 2.37
C HIS A 183 22.03 -7.42 1.61
N LYS A 184 22.01 -7.45 0.28
CA LYS A 184 22.92 -6.64 -0.53
C LYS A 184 22.69 -5.15 -0.31
N VAL A 185 21.43 -4.70 -0.26
CA VAL A 185 21.09 -3.31 0.10
C VAL A 185 21.62 -2.97 1.50
N HIS A 186 21.38 -3.83 2.49
CA HIS A 186 21.88 -3.62 3.85
C HIS A 186 23.41 -3.56 3.93
N GLN A 187 24.11 -4.38 3.15
CA GLN A 187 25.57 -4.31 3.01
C GLN A 187 26.01 -2.96 2.42
N MET A 188 25.34 -2.47 1.37
CA MET A 188 25.62 -1.16 0.78
C MET A 188 25.36 -0.03 1.77
N MET A 189 24.24 -0.06 2.51
CA MET A 189 23.96 0.86 3.61
C MET A 189 25.08 0.90 4.66
N THR A 190 25.78 -0.22 4.87
CA THR A 190 26.87 -0.30 5.85
C THR A 190 28.20 0.20 5.29
N GLN A 191 28.55 -0.18 4.05
CA GLN A 191 29.88 0.03 3.48
C GLN A 191 30.06 1.39 2.79
N GLN A 192 28.98 2.02 2.36
CA GLN A 192 29.00 3.23 1.54
C GLN A 192 28.25 4.36 2.26
N GLN A 193 28.70 4.68 3.46
CA GLN A 193 28.11 5.74 4.29
C GLN A 193 28.76 7.07 3.97
N TYR A 194 27.94 8.12 3.89
CA TYR A 194 28.40 9.49 3.79
C TYR A 194 29.29 9.84 4.98
N GLN A 195 30.46 10.39 4.68
CA GLN A 195 31.35 11.02 5.65
C GLN A 195 31.37 12.53 5.35
N PRO A 196 31.36 13.41 6.38
CA PRO A 196 31.35 14.86 6.16
C PRO A 196 32.54 15.37 5.35
N ASP A 197 33.68 14.70 5.47
CA ASP A 197 34.90 14.92 4.69
C ASP A 197 35.29 13.62 3.98
N PRO A 198 35.43 13.60 2.63
CA PRO A 198 35.24 14.71 1.69
C PRO A 198 33.76 15.03 1.37
N PRO A 199 33.45 16.19 0.74
CA PRO A 199 32.09 16.57 0.37
C PRO A 199 31.40 15.54 -0.56
N PRO A 200 30.05 15.50 -0.59
CA PRO A 200 29.27 14.51 -1.36
C PRO A 200 29.63 14.40 -2.85
N GLN A 201 30.10 15.50 -3.45
CA GLN A 201 30.45 15.59 -4.85
C GLN A 201 31.75 14.83 -5.19
N GLU A 202 32.64 14.59 -4.22
CA GLU A 202 33.86 13.81 -4.42
C GLU A 202 33.63 12.30 -4.24
N HIS A 203 32.48 11.90 -3.68
CA HIS A 203 32.01 10.51 -3.69
C HIS A 203 31.45 10.08 -5.07
N ALA A 204 31.64 10.88 -6.12
CA ALA A 204 31.14 10.68 -7.49
C ALA A 204 31.52 9.33 -8.14
N HIS A 205 32.46 8.58 -7.56
CA HIS A 205 32.82 7.23 -8.03
C HIS A 205 31.90 6.12 -7.50
N SER A 206 31.03 6.40 -6.53
CA SER A 206 30.09 5.42 -6.00
C SER A 206 28.69 5.66 -6.59
N SER A 207 28.13 4.64 -7.26
CA SER A 207 26.74 4.66 -7.73
C SER A 207 25.72 4.68 -6.59
N TYR A 208 26.16 4.51 -5.34
CA TYR A 208 25.31 4.54 -4.16
C TYR A 208 26.01 5.24 -2.98
N LEU A 209 25.27 6.05 -2.23
CA LEU A 209 25.73 6.69 -1.00
C LEU A 209 24.59 6.74 0.02
N SER A 210 24.86 6.28 1.25
CA SER A 210 23.87 6.24 2.32
C SER A 210 24.07 7.33 3.36
N PHE A 211 22.96 7.87 3.87
CA PHE A 211 22.88 8.90 4.91
C PHE A 211 22.13 8.32 6.12
N PRO A 212 22.79 7.47 6.94
CA PRO A 212 22.19 6.92 8.15
C PRO A 212 22.03 7.99 9.22
N ARG A 213 20.92 7.94 9.96
CA ARG A 213 20.53 8.96 10.96
C ARG A 213 20.34 10.36 10.38
N TYR A 214 20.01 10.44 9.09
CA TYR A 214 19.58 11.69 8.48
C TYR A 214 18.06 11.73 8.30
N ARG A 215 17.51 12.92 8.44
CA ARG A 215 16.16 13.26 7.99
C ARG A 215 16.23 14.28 6.86
N VAL A 216 15.20 14.32 6.03
CA VAL A 216 15.00 15.44 5.11
C VAL A 216 14.48 16.62 5.92
N ALA A 217 15.11 17.79 5.76
CA ALA A 217 14.68 19.05 6.36
C ALA A 217 13.85 19.89 5.38
N ALA A 218 14.22 19.90 4.09
CA ALA A 218 13.48 20.62 3.04
C ALA A 218 13.86 20.13 1.63
N PHE A 219 12.93 20.29 0.69
CA PHE A 219 13.15 20.19 -0.74
C PHE A 219 13.08 21.57 -1.38
N ARG A 220 14.02 21.91 -2.25
CA ARG A 220 14.13 23.23 -2.86
C ARG A 220 13.76 23.22 -4.35
N PRO A 221 13.18 24.31 -4.90
CA PRO A 221 12.80 24.37 -6.31
C PRO A 221 13.96 24.13 -7.31
N ASP A 222 15.21 24.36 -6.90
CA ASP A 222 16.42 24.09 -7.69
C ASP A 222 16.86 22.61 -7.66
N ARG A 223 15.97 21.71 -7.25
CA ARG A 223 16.20 20.25 -7.10
C ARG A 223 17.32 19.90 -6.14
N LYS A 224 17.50 20.74 -5.12
CA LYS A 224 18.35 20.43 -3.97
C LYS A 224 17.52 19.89 -2.81
N CYS A 225 18.09 18.95 -2.09
CA CYS A 225 17.53 18.44 -0.84
C CYS A 225 18.45 18.83 0.33
N VAL A 226 17.86 19.35 1.41
CA VAL A 226 18.56 19.62 2.66
C VAL A 226 18.37 18.40 3.56
N LEU A 227 19.44 17.68 3.81
CA LEU A 227 19.49 16.57 4.76
C LEU A 227 20.05 17.08 6.09
N GLU A 228 19.50 16.61 7.20
CA GLU A 228 19.92 16.98 8.55
C GLU A 228 20.21 15.72 9.36
N SER A 229 21.41 15.63 9.96
CA SER A 229 21.79 14.53 10.83
C SER A 229 21.11 14.61 12.19
N ASP A 230 21.17 13.53 12.98
CA ASP A 230 20.76 13.50 14.38
C ASP A 230 21.56 14.48 15.28
N LEU A 231 22.73 14.92 14.81
CA LEU A 231 23.56 15.96 15.44
C LEU A 231 23.20 17.39 14.99
N GLY A 232 22.19 17.56 14.12
CA GLY A 232 21.76 18.85 13.59
C GLY A 232 22.63 19.42 12.46
N GLN A 233 23.62 18.66 11.97
CA GLN A 233 24.43 19.07 10.84
C GLN A 233 23.63 18.98 9.56
N ARG A 234 23.63 20.06 8.77
CA ARG A 234 22.91 20.13 7.50
C ARG A 234 23.85 19.97 6.31
N THR A 235 23.47 19.09 5.40
CA THR A 235 24.14 18.87 4.12
C THR A 235 23.15 19.09 2.99
N VAL A 236 23.57 19.81 1.95
CA VAL A 236 22.74 20.06 0.77
C VAL A 236 23.23 19.18 -0.36
N VAL A 237 22.32 18.41 -0.94
CA VAL A 237 22.62 17.48 -2.05
C VAL A 237 21.80 17.84 -3.29
N GLN A 238 22.42 17.75 -4.46
CA GLN A 238 21.76 17.89 -5.75
C GLN A 238 21.11 16.54 -6.13
N ILE A 239 19.87 16.55 -6.58
CA ILE A 239 19.12 15.33 -6.89
C ILE A 239 18.29 15.48 -8.17
N SER A 240 18.06 14.38 -8.89
CA SER A 240 17.16 14.37 -10.05
C SER A 240 15.70 14.20 -9.62
N LYS A 241 15.45 13.33 -8.64
CA LYS A 241 14.14 12.95 -8.10
C LYS A 241 14.27 12.51 -6.63
N ALA A 242 13.21 12.68 -5.84
CA ALA A 242 13.12 12.17 -4.48
C ALA A 242 11.97 11.17 -4.34
N LEU A 243 12.22 10.07 -3.63
CA LEU A 243 11.28 8.99 -3.35
C LEU A 243 11.11 8.86 -1.84
N VAL A 244 10.00 9.38 -1.34
CA VAL A 244 9.66 9.35 0.07
C VAL A 244 8.88 8.07 0.37
N LEU A 245 9.61 7.01 0.72
CA LEU A 245 9.09 5.65 0.91
C LEU A 245 9.13 5.26 2.40
N ILE A 246 8.40 6.02 3.20
CA ILE A 246 8.39 5.92 4.67
C ILE A 246 7.18 5.15 5.24
N GLY A 247 6.45 4.44 4.38
CA GLY A 247 5.24 3.70 4.72
C GLY A 247 3.97 4.41 4.24
N ALA A 248 2.82 3.83 4.57
CA ALA A 248 1.50 4.29 4.16
C ALA A 248 0.45 3.96 5.23
N HIS A 249 -0.74 4.53 5.05
CA HIS A 249 -1.91 4.34 5.88
C HIS A 249 -3.04 3.72 5.05
N PRO A 250 -3.87 2.83 5.65
CA PRO A 250 -5.06 2.34 4.99
C PRO A 250 -6.07 3.48 4.77
N ASN A 251 -6.77 3.44 3.65
CA ASN A 251 -7.94 4.30 3.45
C ASN A 251 -9.20 3.58 3.96
N LEU A 252 -9.64 3.91 5.18
CA LEU A 252 -10.84 3.37 5.81
C LEU A 252 -11.97 4.39 5.90
N SER A 253 -11.98 5.42 5.04
CA SER A 253 -12.99 6.49 5.04
C SER A 253 -14.43 6.00 4.86
N PHE A 254 -14.63 4.76 4.38
CA PHE A 254 -15.92 4.10 4.30
C PHE A 254 -16.44 3.55 5.64
N LEU A 255 -15.66 3.63 6.72
CA LEU A 255 -16.05 3.27 8.08
C LEU A 255 -16.22 4.53 8.94
N ALA A 256 -17.05 4.42 9.98
CA ALA A 256 -17.19 5.48 10.97
C ALA A 256 -15.84 5.76 11.65
N ASP A 257 -15.47 7.05 11.77
CA ASP A 257 -14.16 7.51 12.27
C ASP A 257 -12.96 6.74 11.70
N ASN A 258 -12.99 6.43 10.39
CA ASN A 258 -11.96 5.65 9.71
C ASN A 258 -11.67 4.28 10.37
N GLY A 259 -12.67 3.69 11.03
CA GLY A 259 -12.55 2.42 11.72
C GLY A 259 -11.63 2.45 12.94
N ARG A 260 -11.34 3.63 13.53
CA ARG A 260 -10.42 3.78 14.66
C ARG A 260 -10.75 2.85 15.83
N SER A 261 -12.03 2.71 16.16
CA SER A 261 -12.53 1.83 17.21
C SER A 261 -12.25 0.34 16.98
N LEU A 262 -11.92 -0.07 15.75
CA LEU A 262 -11.63 -1.46 15.41
C LEU A 262 -10.17 -1.85 15.70
N GLY A 263 -9.32 -0.89 16.05
CA GLY A 263 -7.90 -1.12 16.32
C GLY A 263 -7.63 -1.69 17.71
N VAL A 264 -6.45 -2.27 17.89
CA VAL A 264 -5.95 -2.71 19.22
C VAL A 264 -5.94 -1.55 20.24
N ASN A 265 -5.64 -0.33 19.78
CA ASN A 265 -5.73 0.91 20.53
C ASN A 265 -6.77 1.85 19.87
N PRO A 266 -7.97 1.99 20.46
CA PRO A 266 -9.04 2.85 19.92
C PRO A 266 -8.71 4.35 19.89
N GLU A 267 -7.66 4.79 20.59
CA GLU A 267 -7.25 6.20 20.61
C GLU A 267 -6.32 6.57 19.44
N GLU A 268 -5.74 5.57 18.78
CA GLU A 268 -4.79 5.76 17.68
C GLU A 268 -5.42 5.40 16.32
N PRO A 269 -4.99 6.04 15.22
CA PRO A 269 -5.44 5.64 13.88
C PRO A 269 -4.98 4.22 13.54
N ILE A 270 -5.75 3.53 12.69
CA ILE A 270 -5.39 2.19 12.20
C ILE A 270 -4.11 2.26 11.37
N THR A 271 -3.15 1.39 11.68
CA THR A 271 -1.90 1.23 10.93
C THR A 271 -1.48 -0.23 10.87
N CYS A 272 -0.80 -0.64 9.80
CA CYS A 272 -0.39 -2.03 9.60
C CYS A 272 0.60 -2.59 10.64
N ARG A 273 1.28 -1.73 11.41
CA ARG A 273 2.35 -2.15 12.34
C ARG A 273 2.14 -1.74 13.78
N ARG A 274 1.60 -0.55 14.05
CA ARG A 274 1.48 -0.03 15.42
C ARG A 274 0.12 -0.29 16.02
N ASN A 275 -0.92 -0.18 15.19
CA ASN A 275 -2.30 -0.31 15.62
C ASN A 275 -3.14 -1.01 14.54
N PRO A 276 -2.93 -2.31 14.30
CA PRO A 276 -3.74 -3.07 13.35
C PRO A 276 -5.18 -3.22 13.86
N VAL A 277 -6.09 -3.59 12.98
CA VAL A 277 -7.45 -4.02 13.35
C VAL A 277 -7.34 -5.25 14.23
N GLU A 278 -7.99 -5.21 15.40
CA GLU A 278 -7.99 -6.31 16.34
C GLU A 278 -8.98 -7.40 15.89
N VAL A 279 -8.46 -8.60 15.71
CA VAL A 279 -9.23 -9.76 15.26
C VAL A 279 -9.00 -10.98 16.16
N HIS A 280 -10.02 -11.83 16.25
CA HIS A 280 -9.90 -13.10 16.94
C HIS A 280 -8.93 -14.03 16.18
N PRO A 281 -7.90 -14.58 16.84
CA PRO A 281 -6.75 -15.20 16.16
C PRO A 281 -7.07 -16.45 15.33
N PHE A 282 -8.19 -17.14 15.64
CA PHE A 282 -8.57 -18.37 14.92
C PHE A 282 -9.67 -18.17 13.87
N THR A 283 -10.37 -17.04 13.88
CA THR A 283 -11.56 -16.80 13.04
C THR A 283 -11.46 -15.54 12.22
N ASN A 284 -10.52 -14.64 12.54
CA ASN A 284 -10.36 -13.31 11.95
C ASN A 284 -11.60 -12.41 12.06
N ARG A 285 -12.52 -12.70 12.99
CA ARG A 285 -13.63 -11.81 13.34
C ARG A 285 -13.07 -10.57 14.02
N VAL A 286 -13.56 -9.40 13.62
CA VAL A 286 -13.19 -8.13 14.27
C VAL A 286 -13.77 -8.11 15.68
N VAL A 287 -12.92 -7.92 16.69
CA VAL A 287 -13.27 -8.05 18.11
C VAL A 287 -14.21 -6.92 18.54
N ALA A 288 -13.86 -5.69 18.21
CA ALA A 288 -14.61 -4.48 18.55
C ALA A 288 -15.76 -4.15 17.57
N ALA A 289 -16.17 -5.11 16.72
CA ALA A 289 -17.26 -4.88 15.80
C ALA A 289 -18.60 -4.68 16.53
N ASP A 290 -19.46 -3.83 16.00
CA ASP A 290 -20.84 -3.61 16.46
C ASP A 290 -21.75 -4.82 16.12
N GLY A 291 -21.40 -6.00 16.64
CA GLY A 291 -22.08 -7.27 16.48
C GLY A 291 -21.44 -8.24 15.45
N PRO A 292 -22.09 -9.39 15.18
CA PRO A 292 -21.51 -10.44 14.35
C PRO A 292 -21.39 -10.04 12.88
N GLY A 293 -20.50 -10.74 12.16
CA GLY A 293 -20.41 -10.68 10.70
C GLY A 293 -19.36 -9.71 10.14
N LEU A 294 -18.54 -9.07 10.96
CA LEU A 294 -17.39 -8.29 10.47
C LEU A 294 -16.09 -9.07 10.67
N TYR A 295 -15.31 -9.17 9.60
CA TYR A 295 -14.00 -9.81 9.57
C TYR A 295 -12.99 -8.87 8.95
N ALA A 296 -11.71 -9.06 9.25
CA ALA A 296 -10.61 -8.35 8.60
C ALA A 296 -9.45 -9.31 8.34
N MET A 297 -8.67 -9.08 7.28
CA MET A 297 -7.51 -9.92 6.98
C MET A 297 -6.41 -9.15 6.23
N GLY A 298 -5.24 -9.77 6.11
CA GLY A 298 -4.10 -9.20 5.40
C GLY A 298 -3.47 -8.02 6.16
N PRO A 299 -2.92 -7.02 5.46
CA PRO A 299 -2.16 -5.96 6.11
C PRO A 299 -2.93 -5.14 7.16
N LEU A 300 -4.26 -5.12 7.09
CA LEU A 300 -5.11 -4.46 8.10
C LEU A 300 -4.99 -5.09 9.48
N VAL A 301 -4.73 -6.40 9.56
CA VAL A 301 -4.57 -7.13 10.82
C VAL A 301 -3.09 -7.39 11.16
N GLY A 302 -2.17 -6.68 10.48
CA GLY A 302 -0.73 -6.81 10.69
C GLY A 302 -0.04 -7.88 9.84
N GLU A 303 -0.76 -8.57 8.95
CA GLU A 303 -0.17 -9.56 8.04
C GLU A 303 0.45 -8.88 6.81
N ASN A 304 1.76 -8.67 6.85
CA ASN A 304 2.47 -7.92 5.82
C ASN A 304 3.06 -8.78 4.67
N PHE A 305 2.94 -10.11 4.74
CA PHE A 305 3.46 -11.01 3.70
C PHE A 305 2.35 -11.80 3.06
N VAL A 306 2.37 -11.87 1.73
CA VAL A 306 1.39 -12.57 0.90
C VAL A 306 1.19 -14.03 1.32
N ARG A 307 2.25 -14.70 1.81
CA ARG A 307 2.18 -16.09 2.29
C ARG A 307 1.18 -16.30 3.44
N PHE A 308 0.88 -15.26 4.22
CA PHE A 308 -0.04 -15.34 5.35
C PHE A 308 -1.51 -15.16 4.95
N LEU A 309 -1.79 -14.52 3.80
CA LEU A 309 -3.16 -14.24 3.33
C LEU A 309 -4.04 -15.48 3.23
N LYS A 310 -3.47 -16.62 2.82
CA LYS A 310 -4.22 -17.88 2.69
C LYS A 310 -4.74 -18.38 4.05
N GLY A 311 -3.95 -18.20 5.11
CA GLY A 311 -4.35 -18.57 6.47
C GLY A 311 -5.53 -17.72 6.95
N GLY A 312 -5.44 -16.39 6.75
CA GLY A 312 -6.52 -15.46 7.06
C GLY A 312 -7.83 -15.81 6.36
N ALA A 313 -7.78 -16.03 5.04
CA ALA A 313 -8.96 -16.42 4.26
C ALA A 313 -9.58 -17.74 4.72
N LEU A 314 -8.75 -18.76 5.01
CA LEU A 314 -9.21 -20.07 5.46
C LEU A 314 -9.89 -19.99 6.83
N ALA A 315 -9.34 -19.21 7.76
CA ALA A 315 -9.94 -19.00 9.08
C ALA A 315 -11.34 -18.36 8.97
N ILE A 316 -11.49 -17.33 8.13
CA ILE A 316 -12.78 -16.68 7.87
C ILE A 316 -13.76 -17.68 7.24
N ALA A 317 -13.35 -18.38 6.18
CA ALA A 317 -14.21 -19.34 5.49
C ALA A 317 -14.67 -20.48 6.43
N SER A 318 -13.80 -20.95 7.31
CA SER A 318 -14.11 -21.97 8.32
C SER A 318 -15.13 -21.48 9.35
N ASP A 319 -14.98 -20.26 9.86
CA ASP A 319 -15.93 -19.65 10.80
C ASP A 319 -17.31 -19.44 10.15
N LEU A 320 -17.34 -18.96 8.91
CA LEU A 320 -18.57 -18.80 8.13
C LEU A 320 -19.28 -20.14 7.91
N ALA A 321 -18.55 -21.18 7.53
CA ALA A 321 -19.11 -22.51 7.30
C ALA A 321 -19.70 -23.12 8.59
N LYS A 322 -19.03 -22.95 9.73
CA LYS A 322 -19.55 -23.39 11.05
C LYS A 322 -20.82 -22.64 11.43
N THR A 323 -20.79 -21.31 11.31
CA THR A 323 -21.95 -20.45 11.63
C THR A 323 -23.16 -20.77 10.76
N GLN A 324 -22.96 -21.09 9.47
CA GLN A 324 -24.05 -21.51 8.58
C GLN A 324 -24.65 -22.86 8.99
N ARG A 325 -23.84 -23.83 9.40
CA ARG A 325 -24.33 -25.14 9.88
C ARG A 325 -25.14 -25.01 11.16
N GLU A 326 -24.69 -24.16 12.09
CA GLU A 326 -25.40 -23.90 13.35
C GLU A 326 -26.77 -23.24 13.10
N ARG A 327 -26.84 -22.28 12.18
CA ARG A 327 -28.11 -21.65 11.78
C ARG A 327 -29.04 -22.61 11.01
N GLY A 328 -28.49 -23.45 10.14
CA GLY A 328 -29.26 -24.47 9.41
C GLY A 328 -29.79 -25.59 10.32
N GLY A 329 -29.06 -25.94 11.38
CA GLY A 329 -29.48 -26.95 12.37
C GLY A 329 -30.60 -26.49 13.32
N GLN A 330 -30.72 -25.18 13.56
CA GLN A 330 -31.79 -24.61 14.40
C GLN A 330 -33.13 -24.45 13.66
N GLY A 331 -33.17 -24.57 12.33
CA GLY A 331 -34.39 -24.49 11.51
C GLY A 331 -35.11 -25.82 11.27
N GLY A 332 -34.62 -26.93 11.84
CA GLY A 332 -35.13 -28.29 11.60
C GLY A 332 -35.90 -28.91 12.76
N VAL A 333 -36.25 -28.15 13.80
CA VAL A 333 -37.06 -28.62 14.94
C VAL A 333 -38.24 -27.66 15.13
N LEU A 334 -39.23 -27.76 14.25
CA LEU A 334 -40.63 -27.38 14.48
C LEU A 334 -41.52 -28.41 13.79
#